data_AF-A0A6N7AGI1-F1
#
_entry.id   AF-A0A6N7AGI1-F1
#
_cell.length_a   1.000
_cell.length_b   1.000
_cell.length_c   1.000
_cell.angle_alpha   90.00
_cell.angle_beta   90.00
_cell.angle_gamma   90.00
#
_symmetry.space_group_name_H-M   'P 1'
#
loop_
_entity.id
_entity.type
_entity.pdbx_description
1 polymer ?
#
loop_
_entity_poly.entity_id
_entity_poly.type
_entity_poly.pdbx_seq_one_letter_code
_entity_poly.pdbx_strand_id
1 'polypeptide(L)'
;MGGNVAVLGSKSVSLWVVTITLAAVLAVTGCTADRFFVRSPDLPRYDAQKPTIILMPPDVLLFELSAGGFLTPNGSWTETAKEHMGHHLAGMLEGAILSEYREPSPNSRHAAEITQAIAVSILMGTVIKDHHSKPVQRLPNKQGRFDWSLGEEAVAPLRLHTGADHALFLSVHDSYADVSRIVLQVVVGVLFGPSRLLAGMPR
;
A
#
# COMPACT_ATOMS: atom_id res chain seq x y z
N MET A 1 -28.82 60.03 34.05
CA MET A 1 -30.09 59.36 33.68
C MET A 1 -30.12 59.25 32.16
N GLY A 2 -30.09 58.13 31.47
CA GLY A 2 -29.90 56.71 31.76
C GLY A 2 -29.61 56.06 30.39
N GLY A 3 -28.52 55.30 30.27
CA GLY A 3 -28.11 54.66 29.01
C GLY A 3 -28.62 53.23 28.94
N ASN A 4 -29.44 52.91 27.95
CA ASN A 4 -29.89 51.55 27.66
C ASN A 4 -28.76 50.78 26.95
N VAL A 5 -28.15 49.82 27.65
CA VAL A 5 -27.27 48.82 27.03
C VAL A 5 -28.14 47.62 26.67
N ALA A 6 -28.28 47.37 25.36
CA ALA A 6 -28.94 46.18 24.83
C ALA A 6 -28.15 44.93 25.22
N VAL A 7 -28.77 44.05 26.01
CA VAL A 7 -28.23 42.72 26.34
C VAL A 7 -28.36 41.84 25.09
N LEU A 8 -27.25 41.56 24.42
CA LEU A 8 -27.19 40.60 23.32
C LEU A 8 -27.32 39.18 23.90
N GLY A 9 -28.47 38.55 23.65
CA GLY A 9 -28.77 37.19 24.10
C GLY A 9 -27.78 36.17 23.54
N SER A 10 -27.16 35.42 24.46
CA SER A 10 -26.40 34.20 24.18
C SER A 10 -27.32 33.17 23.51
N LYS A 11 -27.14 32.93 22.21
CA LYS A 11 -27.85 31.85 21.52
C LYS A 11 -27.21 30.53 21.95
N SER A 12 -27.87 29.78 22.83
CA SER A 12 -27.51 28.42 23.19
C SER A 12 -27.48 27.55 21.93
N VAL A 13 -26.29 27.21 21.44
CA VAL A 13 -26.14 26.24 20.37
C VAL A 13 -26.58 24.89 20.94
N SER A 14 -27.67 24.34 20.38
CA SER A 14 -28.26 23.09 20.84
C SER A 14 -27.26 21.94 20.73
N LEU A 15 -27.15 21.14 21.79
CA LEU A 15 -26.23 19.99 21.89
C LEU A 15 -26.31 19.07 20.66
N TRP A 16 -27.51 18.92 20.10
CA TRP A 16 -27.79 18.12 18.90
C TRP A 16 -27.11 18.64 17.64
N VAL A 17 -26.98 19.97 17.49
CA VAL A 17 -26.28 20.59 16.35
C VAL A 17 -24.78 20.29 16.42
N VAL A 18 -24.21 20.27 17.63
CA VAL A 18 -22.81 19.91 17.85
C VAL A 18 -22.58 18.41 17.57
N THR A 19 -23.48 17.53 18.02
CA THR A 19 -23.39 16.09 17.74
C THR A 19 -23.46 15.78 16.25
N ILE A 20 -24.37 16.43 15.52
CA ILE A 20 -24.51 16.25 14.06
C ILE A 20 -23.27 16.76 13.32
N THR A 21 -22.70 17.90 13.75
CA THR A 21 -21.49 18.46 13.11
C THR A 21 -20.28 17.57 13.36
N LEU A 22 -20.13 17.02 14.56
CA LEU A 22 -19.05 16.09 14.90
C LEU A 22 -19.16 14.77 14.11
N ALA A 23 -20.37 14.21 14.01
CA ALA A 23 -20.62 13.00 13.21
C ALA A 23 -20.35 13.24 11.71
N ALA A 24 -20.68 14.42 11.19
CA ALA A 24 -20.41 14.79 9.80
C ALA A 24 -18.91 14.95 9.52
N VAL A 25 -18.13 15.52 10.45
CA VAL A 25 -16.66 15.67 10.26
C VAL A 25 -15.95 14.31 10.33
N LEU A 26 -16.36 13.42 11.22
CA LEU A 26 -15.85 12.03 11.30
C LEU A 26 -16.18 11.21 10.03
N ALA A 27 -17.30 11.48 9.37
CA ALA A 27 -17.69 10.80 8.14
C ALA A 27 -16.88 11.24 6.91
N VAL A 28 -16.29 12.45 6.91
CA VAL A 28 -15.58 13.02 5.74
C VAL A 28 -14.08 12.69 5.73
N THR A 29 -13.50 12.20 6.83
CA THR A 29 -12.08 11.79 6.88
C THR A 29 -11.79 10.39 6.31
N GLY A 30 -12.79 9.71 5.75
CA GLY A 30 -12.66 8.34 5.24
C GLY A 30 -12.31 8.27 3.75
N CYS A 31 -11.20 7.61 3.44
CA CYS A 31 -10.82 7.06 2.13
C CYS A 31 -10.43 8.08 1.03
N THR A 32 -9.22 8.62 1.13
CA THR A 32 -8.41 8.73 -0.10
C THR A 32 -7.93 7.32 -0.45
N ALA A 33 -8.59 6.71 -1.45
CA ALA A 33 -8.11 5.48 -2.07
C ALA A 33 -7.20 5.88 -3.24
N ASP A 34 -5.90 5.95 -2.97
CA ASP A 34 -4.91 6.18 -4.00
C ASP A 34 -4.83 4.96 -4.93
N ARG A 35 -5.56 5.03 -6.04
CA ARG A 35 -5.53 4.02 -7.11
C ARG A 35 -4.46 4.37 -8.12
N PHE A 36 -3.25 3.90 -7.90
CA PHE A 36 -2.19 3.94 -8.91
C PHE A 36 -2.25 2.68 -9.76
N PHE A 37 -2.93 2.74 -10.91
CA PHE A 37 -2.83 1.70 -11.93
C PHE A 37 -2.07 2.26 -13.13
N VAL A 38 -0.83 1.82 -13.30
CA VAL A 38 -0.07 2.09 -14.51
C VAL A 38 -0.18 0.86 -15.39
N ARG A 39 -1.09 0.94 -16.36
CA ARG A 39 -1.16 -0.03 -17.46
C ARG A 39 -0.25 0.46 -18.56
N SER A 40 0.78 -0.30 -18.92
CA SER A 40 1.48 -0.04 -20.17
C SER A 40 0.56 -0.48 -21.33
N PRO A 41 0.18 0.43 -22.24
CA PRO A 41 -0.60 0.07 -23.43
C PRO A 41 0.21 -0.79 -24.42
N ASP A 42 1.54 -0.79 -24.29
CA ASP A 42 2.49 -1.36 -25.25
C ASP A 42 3.00 -2.75 -24.86
N LEU A 43 2.53 -3.32 -23.74
CA LEU A 43 2.87 -4.70 -23.41
C LEU A 43 2.22 -5.63 -24.45
N PRO A 44 3.00 -6.52 -25.09
CA PRO A 44 2.47 -7.49 -26.03
C PRO A 44 1.30 -8.23 -25.41
N ARG A 45 0.12 -8.16 -26.04
CA ARG A 45 -0.98 -9.04 -25.68
C ARG A 45 -0.63 -10.41 -26.24
N TYR A 46 -0.36 -11.37 -25.37
CA TYR A 46 -0.25 -12.77 -25.78
C TYR A 46 -1.64 -13.24 -26.18
N ASP A 47 -1.92 -13.24 -27.47
CA ASP A 47 -3.23 -13.43 -28.07
C ASP A 47 -3.48 -14.86 -28.58
N ALA A 48 -2.58 -15.81 -28.31
CA ALA A 48 -2.71 -17.17 -28.82
C ALA A 48 -2.43 -18.33 -27.83
N GLN A 49 -1.79 -18.09 -26.68
CA GLN A 49 -1.44 -19.15 -25.71
C GLN A 49 -1.63 -18.66 -24.28
N LYS A 50 -2.06 -19.57 -23.38
CA LYS A 50 -2.11 -19.29 -21.94
C LYS A 50 -0.68 -19.06 -21.44
N PRO A 51 -0.29 -17.85 -21.02
CA PRO A 51 1.08 -17.59 -20.60
C PRO A 51 1.40 -18.34 -19.32
N THR A 52 2.63 -18.83 -19.20
CA THR A 52 3.13 -19.43 -17.97
C THR A 52 3.70 -18.34 -17.08
N ILE A 53 3.09 -18.19 -15.90
CA ILE A 53 3.50 -17.21 -14.90
C ILE A 53 4.11 -17.96 -13.73
N ILE A 54 5.35 -17.65 -13.40
CA ILE A 54 5.99 -18.15 -12.18
C ILE A 54 5.74 -17.17 -11.04
N LEU A 55 5.09 -17.62 -9.97
CA LEU A 55 4.93 -16.87 -8.74
C LEU A 55 6.21 -16.96 -7.92
N MET A 56 6.91 -15.84 -7.79
CA MET A 56 8.05 -15.73 -6.91
C MET A 56 7.58 -15.70 -5.45
N PRO A 57 8.41 -16.13 -4.48
CA PRO A 57 8.05 -16.09 -3.07
C PRO A 57 7.58 -14.68 -2.67
N PRO A 58 6.36 -14.51 -2.15
CA PRO A 58 5.81 -13.20 -1.88
C PRO A 58 6.48 -12.57 -0.65
N ASP A 59 6.89 -11.32 -0.78
CA ASP A 59 7.46 -10.49 0.29
C ASP A 59 6.33 -9.76 1.03
N VAL A 60 5.68 -10.45 1.96
CA VAL A 60 4.57 -9.90 2.77
C VAL A 60 5.05 -9.72 4.20
N LEU A 61 4.91 -8.49 4.72
CA LEU A 61 5.25 -8.12 6.09
C LEU A 61 4.20 -7.17 6.64
N LEU A 62 3.46 -7.60 7.66
CA LEU A 62 2.48 -6.78 8.35
C LEU A 62 2.98 -6.41 9.75
N PHE A 63 2.72 -5.17 10.14
CA PHE A 63 3.19 -4.60 11.40
C PHE A 63 2.02 -4.11 12.27
N GLU A 64 2.18 -4.24 13.58
CA GLU A 64 1.41 -3.51 14.58
C GLU A 64 2.05 -2.16 14.88
N LEU A 65 1.25 -1.10 14.82
CA LEU A 65 1.68 0.27 15.07
C LEU A 65 1.15 0.74 16.43
N SER A 66 2.06 0.80 17.39
CA SER A 66 1.78 1.19 18.77
C SER A 66 1.42 2.66 18.95
N ALA A 67 0.84 3.01 20.10
CA ALA A 67 0.56 4.40 20.49
C ALA A 67 1.81 5.30 20.46
N GLY A 68 2.98 4.74 20.76
CA GLY A 68 4.27 5.44 20.70
C GLY A 68 4.83 5.63 19.29
N GLY A 69 4.15 5.13 18.25
CA GLY A 69 4.60 5.20 16.86
C GLY A 69 5.60 4.11 16.46
N PHE A 70 5.85 3.12 17.34
CA PHE A 70 6.75 2.00 17.03
C PHE A 70 6.00 0.93 16.25
N LEU A 71 6.66 0.42 15.20
CA LEU A 71 6.23 -0.72 14.40
C LEU A 71 6.80 -2.01 14.98
N THR A 72 5.94 -3.00 15.19
CA THR A 72 6.32 -4.34 15.65
C THR A 72 5.83 -5.38 14.64
N PRO A 73 6.67 -6.32 14.18
CA PRO A 73 6.23 -7.33 13.22
C PRO A 73 5.11 -8.21 13.81
N ASN A 74 4.03 -8.40 13.06
CA ASN A 74 2.96 -9.34 13.43
C ASN A 74 2.96 -10.55 12.48
N GLY A 75 3.44 -11.69 12.99
CA GLY A 75 3.53 -12.94 12.23
C GLY A 75 2.16 -13.53 11.87
N SER A 76 1.17 -13.44 12.77
CA SER A 76 -0.16 -14.01 12.53
C SER A 76 -0.89 -13.32 11.37
N TRP A 77 -0.81 -11.99 11.31
CA TRP A 77 -1.37 -11.20 10.21
C TRP A 77 -0.60 -11.43 8.93
N THR A 78 0.73 -11.48 9.01
CA THR A 78 1.59 -11.77 7.86
C THR A 78 1.23 -13.11 7.22
N GLU A 79 1.05 -14.17 8.02
CA GLU A 79 0.69 -15.49 7.52
C GLU A 79 -0.73 -15.51 6.92
N THR A 80 -1.71 -14.93 7.63
CA THR A 80 -3.09 -14.83 7.15
C THR A 80 -3.17 -14.04 5.83
N ALA A 81 -2.38 -12.97 5.69
CA ALA A 81 -2.32 -12.19 4.47
C ALA A 81 -1.74 -12.99 3.31
N LYS A 82 -0.67 -13.76 3.53
CA LYS A 82 -0.09 -14.65 2.50
C LYS A 82 -1.11 -15.68 2.02
N GLU A 83 -1.85 -16.31 2.93
CA GLU A 83 -2.88 -17.28 2.61
C GLU A 83 -4.00 -16.66 1.76
N HIS A 84 -4.58 -15.54 2.21
CA HIS A 84 -5.64 -14.84 1.48
C HIS A 84 -5.16 -14.37 0.10
N MET A 85 -3.94 -13.82 0.01
CA MET A 85 -3.38 -13.37 -1.26
C MET A 85 -3.21 -14.53 -2.24
N GLY A 86 -2.69 -15.67 -1.78
CA GLY A 86 -2.55 -16.86 -2.61
C GLY A 86 -3.89 -17.33 -3.19
N HIS A 87 -4.93 -17.37 -2.35
CA HIS A 87 -6.28 -17.76 -2.77
C HIS A 87 -6.86 -16.81 -3.84
N HIS A 88 -6.74 -15.50 -3.63
CA HIS A 88 -7.29 -14.51 -4.56
C HIS A 88 -6.50 -14.41 -5.86
N LEU A 89 -5.19 -14.61 -5.82
CA LEU A 89 -4.35 -14.52 -7.01
C LEU A 89 -4.70 -15.57 -8.07
N ALA A 90 -5.07 -16.78 -7.64
CA ALA A 90 -5.49 -17.85 -8.53
C ALA A 90 -6.73 -17.44 -9.37
N GLY A 91 -7.71 -16.76 -8.76
CA GLY A 91 -8.89 -16.26 -9.45
C GLY A 91 -8.60 -15.05 -10.36
N MET A 92 -7.66 -14.18 -9.98
CA MET A 92 -7.29 -13.02 -10.81
C MET A 92 -6.53 -13.40 -12.08
N LEU A 93 -5.86 -14.55 -12.08
CA LEU A 93 -5.05 -15.05 -13.20
C LEU A 93 -5.73 -16.19 -13.95
N GLU A 94 -7.06 -16.27 -13.90
CA GLU A 94 -7.87 -17.19 -14.70
C GLU A 94 -7.59 -17.00 -16.19
N GLY A 95 -6.78 -17.90 -16.76
CA GLY A 95 -6.30 -17.81 -18.16
C GLY A 95 -4.79 -17.96 -18.32
N ALA A 96 -4.01 -17.86 -17.24
CA ALA A 96 -2.59 -18.17 -17.20
C ALA A 96 -2.34 -19.54 -16.55
N ILE A 97 -1.17 -20.13 -16.83
CA ILE A 97 -0.66 -21.28 -16.07
C ILE A 97 0.19 -20.71 -14.94
N LEU A 98 -0.35 -20.71 -13.72
CA LEU A 98 0.37 -20.26 -12.53
C LEU A 98 1.16 -21.43 -11.93
N SER A 99 2.48 -21.28 -11.83
CA SER A 99 3.36 -22.21 -11.11
C SER A 99 4.06 -21.50 -9.96
N GLU A 100 4.34 -22.20 -8.87
CA GLU A 100 5.18 -21.65 -7.80
C GLU A 100 6.67 -21.77 -8.15
N TYR A 101 7.44 -20.74 -7.83
CA TYR A 101 8.89 -20.76 -7.97
C TYR A 101 9.51 -21.83 -7.06
N ARG A 102 10.34 -22.68 -7.67
CA ARG A 102 11.16 -23.63 -6.95
C ARG A 102 12.62 -23.19 -7.01
N GLU A 103 13.25 -23.09 -5.85
CA GLU A 103 14.66 -22.76 -5.75
C GLU A 103 15.54 -23.79 -6.47
N PRO A 104 16.63 -23.35 -7.13
CA PRO A 104 17.60 -24.27 -7.70
C PRO A 104 18.29 -25.08 -6.59
N SER A 105 18.74 -26.28 -6.91
CA SER A 105 19.57 -27.06 -6.00
C SER A 105 20.81 -26.24 -5.56
N PRO A 106 21.20 -26.24 -4.27
CA PRO A 106 22.35 -25.49 -3.78
C PRO A 106 23.66 -25.80 -4.51
N ASN A 107 23.77 -27.00 -5.11
CA ASN A 107 24.96 -27.44 -5.85
C ASN A 107 24.86 -27.15 -7.37
N SER A 108 23.82 -26.45 -7.82
CA SER A 108 23.68 -26.08 -9.23
C SER A 108 24.73 -25.04 -9.62
N ARG A 109 25.41 -25.29 -10.75
CA ARG A 109 26.36 -24.33 -11.35
C ARG A 109 25.73 -22.94 -11.58
N HIS A 110 24.42 -22.89 -11.82
CA HIS A 110 23.70 -21.66 -12.18
C HIS A 110 22.94 -21.04 -10.99
N ALA A 111 23.02 -21.60 -9.77
CA ALA A 111 22.26 -21.09 -8.62
C ALA A 111 22.55 -19.61 -8.33
N ALA A 112 23.82 -19.20 -8.42
CA ALA A 112 24.24 -17.82 -8.21
C ALA A 112 23.66 -16.87 -9.27
N GLU A 113 23.72 -17.27 -10.55
CA GLU A 113 23.20 -16.48 -11.68
C GLU A 113 21.69 -16.30 -11.60
N ILE A 114 20.94 -17.36 -11.24
CA ILE A 114 19.49 -17.30 -11.02
C ILE A 114 19.16 -16.37 -9.85
N THR A 115 19.89 -16.50 -8.73
CA THR A 115 19.69 -15.64 -7.55
C THR A 115 19.94 -14.17 -7.89
N GLN A 116 20.98 -13.88 -8.68
CA GLN A 116 21.27 -12.54 -9.15
C GLN A 116 20.18 -12.00 -10.07
N ALA A 117 19.68 -12.81 -11.02
CA ALA A 117 18.59 -12.43 -11.92
C ALA A 117 17.31 -12.05 -11.14
N ILE A 118 16.99 -12.82 -10.09
CA ILE A 118 15.88 -12.54 -9.17
C ILE A 118 16.12 -11.21 -8.43
N ALA A 119 17.28 -11.03 -7.82
CA ALA A 119 17.61 -9.84 -7.05
C ALA A 119 17.54 -8.55 -7.91
N VAL A 120 18.08 -8.60 -9.13
CA VAL A 120 18.02 -7.49 -10.08
C VAL A 120 16.57 -7.19 -10.51
N SER A 121 15.74 -8.22 -10.68
CA SER A 121 14.32 -8.06 -10.99
C SER A 121 13.56 -7.36 -9.86
N ILE A 122 13.82 -7.76 -8.61
CA ILE A 122 13.26 -7.11 -7.41
C ILE A 122 13.69 -5.64 -7.35
N LEU A 123 14.99 -5.38 -7.54
CA LEU A 123 15.53 -4.01 -7.53
C LEU A 123 14.86 -3.14 -8.60
N MET A 124 14.71 -3.64 -9.82
CA MET A 124 14.01 -2.91 -10.89
C MET A 124 12.55 -2.61 -10.51
N GLY A 125 11.85 -3.56 -9.88
CA GLY A 125 10.50 -3.32 -9.36
C GLY A 125 10.45 -2.13 -8.39
N THR A 126 11.43 -2.01 -7.49
CA THR A 126 11.52 -0.87 -6.56
C THR A 126 11.80 0.46 -7.29
N VAL A 127 12.71 0.45 -8.27
CA VAL A 127 13.04 1.62 -9.09
C VAL A 127 11.81 2.09 -9.87
N ILE A 128 11.08 1.18 -10.51
CA ILE A 128 9.84 1.48 -11.23
C ILE A 128 8.80 2.06 -10.28
N LYS A 129 8.61 1.44 -9.11
CA LYS A 129 7.65 1.93 -8.10
C LYS A 129 7.95 3.37 -7.71
N ASP A 130 9.20 3.68 -7.39
CA ASP A 130 9.60 5.00 -6.92
C ASP A 130 9.62 6.04 -8.04
N HIS A 131 10.15 5.70 -9.21
CA HIS A 131 10.36 6.65 -10.30
C HIS A 131 9.24 6.70 -11.35
N HIS A 132 8.22 5.87 -11.27
CA HIS A 132 7.11 5.91 -12.22
C HIS A 132 5.78 6.26 -11.54
N SER A 133 5.53 5.67 -10.37
CA SER A 133 4.27 5.85 -9.64
C SER A 133 4.16 7.22 -8.96
N LYS A 134 5.28 7.79 -8.51
CA LYS A 134 5.31 9.08 -7.79
C LYS A 134 5.63 10.23 -8.75
N PRO A 135 4.70 11.17 -9.01
CA PRO A 135 4.91 12.27 -9.96
C PRO A 135 6.18 13.09 -9.70
N VAL A 136 6.52 13.31 -8.43
CA VAL A 136 7.67 14.12 -8.00
C VAL A 136 9.02 13.45 -8.30
N GLN A 137 9.06 12.12 -8.35
CA GLN A 137 10.29 11.33 -8.54
C GLN A 137 10.45 10.80 -9.97
N ARG A 138 9.60 11.24 -10.91
CA ARG A 138 9.64 10.76 -12.30
C ARG A 138 10.93 11.12 -13.00
N LEU A 139 11.53 10.14 -13.68
CA LEU A 139 12.71 10.39 -14.50
C LEU A 139 12.34 11.26 -15.72
N PRO A 140 12.96 12.46 -15.89
CA PRO A 140 12.61 13.37 -16.98
C PRO A 140 12.83 12.76 -18.37
N ASN A 141 13.87 11.92 -18.51
CA ASN A 141 14.21 11.26 -19.78
C ASN A 141 13.19 10.20 -20.22
N LYS A 142 12.37 9.65 -19.31
CA LYS A 142 11.31 8.68 -19.63
C LYS A 142 10.03 9.36 -20.13
N GLN A 143 9.87 10.67 -19.92
CA GLN A 143 8.71 11.46 -20.38
C GLN A 143 7.35 10.83 -20.01
N GLY A 144 7.27 10.16 -18.85
CA GLY A 144 6.06 9.46 -18.41
C GLY A 144 5.74 8.15 -19.13
N ARG A 145 6.56 7.67 -20.07
CA ARG A 145 6.38 6.37 -20.72
C ARG A 145 6.82 5.22 -19.81
N PHE A 146 6.09 4.11 -19.85
CA PHE A 146 6.45 2.87 -19.18
C PHE A 146 7.34 2.01 -20.09
N ASP A 147 8.58 2.47 -20.29
CA ASP A 147 9.59 1.78 -21.10
C ASP A 147 10.75 1.37 -20.18
N TRP A 148 10.56 0.28 -19.46
CA TRP A 148 11.55 -0.26 -18.52
C TRP A 148 11.98 -1.64 -19.01
N SER A 149 13.29 -1.88 -19.05
CA SER A 149 13.84 -3.17 -19.43
C SER A 149 15.10 -3.44 -18.62
N LEU A 150 15.25 -4.71 -18.25
CA LEU A 150 16.48 -5.26 -17.67
C LEU A 150 17.47 -5.76 -18.74
N GLY A 151 17.01 -5.86 -19.99
CA GLY A 151 17.70 -6.60 -21.04
C GLY A 151 17.46 -8.11 -20.92
N GLU A 152 17.54 -8.81 -22.07
CA GLU A 152 17.28 -10.25 -22.12
C GLU A 152 18.32 -11.06 -21.33
N GLU A 153 19.58 -10.61 -21.35
CA GLU A 153 20.69 -11.30 -20.68
C GLU A 153 20.52 -11.35 -19.15
N ALA A 154 20.02 -10.26 -18.54
CA ALA A 154 19.85 -10.17 -17.09
C ALA A 154 18.78 -11.13 -16.56
N VAL A 155 17.77 -11.46 -17.35
CA VAL A 155 16.66 -12.36 -16.97
C VAL A 155 16.81 -13.77 -17.54
N ALA A 156 17.74 -13.98 -18.47
CA ALA A 156 17.93 -15.27 -19.15
C ALA A 156 18.15 -16.46 -18.18
N PRO A 157 18.98 -16.35 -17.11
CA PRO A 157 19.16 -17.46 -16.17
C PRO A 157 17.85 -17.89 -15.49
N LEU A 158 17.02 -16.93 -15.07
CA LEU A 158 15.73 -17.19 -14.45
C LEU A 158 14.74 -17.82 -15.44
N ARG A 159 14.70 -17.31 -16.68
CA ARG A 159 13.85 -17.88 -17.74
C ARG A 159 14.25 -19.31 -18.09
N LEU A 160 15.54 -19.60 -18.19
CA LEU A 160 16.04 -20.95 -18.48
C LEU A 160 15.74 -21.94 -17.34
N HIS A 161 15.81 -21.49 -16.09
CA HIS A 161 15.51 -22.31 -14.92
C HIS A 161 14.01 -22.63 -14.78
N THR A 162 13.15 -21.64 -15.02
CA THR A 162 11.71 -21.76 -14.77
C THR A 162 10.91 -22.19 -16.00
N GLY A 163 11.39 -21.88 -17.21
CA GLY A 163 10.65 -22.02 -18.46
C GLY A 163 9.42 -21.10 -18.57
N ALA A 164 9.23 -20.17 -17.63
CA ALA A 164 8.06 -19.31 -17.58
C ALA A 164 8.20 -18.10 -18.52
N ASP A 165 7.08 -17.64 -19.07
CA ASP A 165 7.00 -16.43 -19.89
C ASP A 165 7.17 -15.18 -19.01
N HIS A 166 6.63 -15.22 -17.79
CA HIS A 166 6.62 -14.11 -16.86
C HIS A 166 6.92 -14.55 -15.43
N ALA A 167 7.60 -13.68 -14.68
CA ALA A 167 7.77 -13.81 -13.24
C ALA A 167 6.93 -12.76 -12.52
N LEU A 168 6.11 -13.21 -11.58
CA LEU A 168 5.28 -12.35 -10.76
C LEU A 168 5.92 -12.16 -9.38
N PHE A 169 6.24 -10.91 -9.07
CA PHE A 169 6.76 -10.49 -7.78
C PHE A 169 5.67 -9.74 -7.02
N LEU A 170 5.38 -10.21 -5.79
CA LEU A 170 4.43 -9.56 -4.89
C LEU A 170 5.18 -9.07 -3.66
N SER A 171 5.02 -7.78 -3.34
CA SER A 171 5.58 -7.17 -2.14
C SER A 171 4.50 -6.31 -1.46
N VAL A 172 4.22 -6.61 -0.20
CA VAL A 172 3.19 -5.95 0.61
C VAL A 172 3.74 -5.68 2.00
N HIS A 173 4.06 -4.42 2.26
CA HIS A 173 4.47 -3.95 3.59
C HIS A 173 3.44 -2.96 4.08
N ASP A 174 2.73 -3.28 5.16
CA ASP A 174 1.66 -2.45 5.71
C ASP A 174 1.59 -2.53 7.23
N SER A 175 0.95 -1.56 7.87
CA SER A 175 0.84 -1.45 9.32
C SER A 175 -0.56 -1.08 9.78
N TYR A 176 -1.04 -1.75 10.83
CA TYR A 176 -2.34 -1.49 11.44
C TYR A 176 -2.16 -1.00 12.88
N ALA A 177 -3.03 -0.08 13.31
CA ALA A 177 -2.98 0.46 14.66
C ALA A 177 -3.27 -0.64 15.69
N ASP A 178 -2.48 -0.70 16.75
CA ASP A 178 -2.76 -1.56 17.89
C ASP A 178 -3.91 -0.98 18.74
N VAL A 179 -4.39 -1.79 19.68
CA VAL A 179 -5.47 -1.37 20.60
C VAL A 179 -5.06 -0.13 21.41
N SER A 180 -3.79 -0.03 21.82
CA SER A 180 -3.31 1.11 22.62
C SER A 180 -3.39 2.42 21.85
N ARG A 181 -3.02 2.42 20.57
CA ARG A 181 -3.08 3.59 19.68
C ARG A 181 -4.52 3.97 19.40
N ILE A 182 -5.39 3.01 19.15
CA ILE A 182 -6.82 3.26 18.97
C ILE A 182 -7.40 3.92 20.22
N VAL A 183 -7.13 3.38 21.42
CA VAL A 183 -7.61 3.95 22.69
C VAL A 183 -7.05 5.35 22.91
N LEU A 184 -5.74 5.58 22.68
CA LEU A 184 -5.13 6.90 22.82
C LEU A 184 -5.77 7.91 21.86
N GLN A 185 -5.98 7.54 20.59
CA GLN A 185 -6.64 8.41 19.61
C GLN A 185 -8.05 8.79 20.05
N VAL A 186 -8.82 7.83 20.60
CA VAL A 186 -10.15 8.10 21.15
C VAL A 186 -10.07 9.05 22.36
N VAL A 187 -9.16 8.80 23.31
CA VAL A 187 -8.99 9.63 24.51
C VAL A 187 -8.58 11.06 24.13
N VAL A 188 -7.61 11.22 23.23
CA VAL A 188 -7.18 12.53 22.73
C VAL A 188 -8.33 13.23 22.00
N GLY A 189 -9.08 12.51 21.16
CA GLY A 189 -10.26 13.06 20.48
C GLY A 189 -11.34 13.55 21.44
N VAL A 190 -11.58 12.84 22.55
CA VAL A 190 -12.54 13.24 23.59
C VAL A 190 -12.02 14.42 24.41
N LEU A 191 -10.74 14.43 24.79
CA LEU A 191 -10.16 15.45 25.68
C LEU A 191 -9.80 16.75 24.97
N PHE A 192 -9.39 16.68 23.71
CA PHE A 192 -8.86 17.80 22.91
C PHE A 192 -9.66 18.03 21.62
N GLY A 193 -10.81 17.38 21.48
CA GLY A 193 -11.76 17.66 20.40
C GLY A 193 -12.23 19.13 20.39
N PRO A 194 -12.86 19.59 19.30
CA PRO A 194 -13.13 20.99 19.02
C PRO A 194 -14.00 21.70 20.09
N SER A 195 -14.63 20.95 21.00
CA SER A 195 -15.43 21.48 22.10
C SER A 195 -14.64 22.25 23.16
N ARG A 196 -13.30 22.21 23.19
CA ARG A 196 -12.50 22.96 24.18
C ARG A 196 -11.76 24.20 23.66
N LEU A 197 -11.75 24.45 22.35
CA LEU A 197 -11.08 25.64 21.79
C LEU A 197 -11.90 26.94 21.90
N LEU A 198 -13.21 26.87 22.21
CA LEU A 198 -14.07 28.06 22.32
C LEU A 198 -14.18 28.64 23.74
N ALA A 199 -13.53 28.03 24.74
CA ALA A 199 -13.66 28.46 26.14
C ALA A 199 -12.57 29.44 26.61
N GLY A 200 -11.61 29.81 25.75
CA GLY A 200 -10.36 30.45 26.16
C GLY A 200 -10.01 31.79 25.52
N MET A 201 -10.95 32.51 24.89
CA MET A 201 -10.67 33.89 24.46
C MET A 201 -11.10 34.90 25.53
N PRO A 202 -10.15 35.59 26.22
CA PRO A 202 -10.49 36.73 27.05
C PRO A 202 -10.98 37.89 26.17
N ARG A 203 -12.06 38.55 26.63
CA ARG A 203 -12.67 39.72 25.98
C ARG A 203 -11.80 40.97 26.14
#